data_AF-A0A933FRV5-F1
#
_entry.id   AF-A0A933FRV5-F1
#
_cell.length_a   1.000
_cell.length_b   1.000
_cell.length_c   1.000
_cell.angle_alpha   90.00
_cell.angle_beta   90.00
_cell.angle_gamma   90.00
#
_symmetry.space_group_name_H-M   'P 1'
#
loop_
_entity.id
_entity.type
_entity.pdbx_description
1 polymer ?
#
loop_
_entity_poly.entity_id
_entity_poly.type
_entity_poly.pdbx_seq_one_letter_code
_entity_poly.pdbx_strand_id
1 'polypeptide(L)'
;MRTIKAVLYLLRILLKPILLLGVIIFGVAYVIYPWAVPLPGRETLSGSWAGPLQSSRGPQAWLFLTLTPKNSLKPLWTYVMRSTRYNAPPSAPIQGQAFLCSRRLGRIDFRVDGFTTARSGETLEVIIEPTRRRRPELRFTMQGHWQGVSLELAQNGHNLDDALGEPGRGGNNEQDWIKAVLKKSSENEWLTECERLK
;
A
#
# COMPACT_ATOMS: atom_id res chain seq x y z
N MET A 1 22.65 36.40 -30.46
CA MET A 1 23.43 36.20 -29.21
C MET A 1 22.88 36.93 -27.98
N ARG A 2 22.29 38.15 -28.09
CA ARG A 2 21.64 38.85 -26.95
C ARG A 2 20.35 38.18 -26.44
N THR A 3 19.56 37.59 -27.33
CA THR A 3 18.30 36.90 -27.00
C THR A 3 18.48 35.66 -26.11
N ILE A 4 19.51 34.84 -26.37
CA ILE A 4 19.81 33.63 -25.59
C ILE A 4 20.19 33.97 -24.14
N LYS A 5 20.94 35.06 -23.92
CA LYS A 5 21.30 35.51 -22.56
C LYS A 5 20.09 35.99 -21.75
N ALA A 6 19.15 36.68 -22.40
CA ALA A 6 17.91 37.13 -21.75
C ALA A 6 17.02 35.94 -21.34
N VAL A 7 16.88 34.92 -22.20
CA VAL A 7 16.11 33.70 -21.90
C VAL A 7 16.72 32.93 -20.72
N LEU A 8 18.04 32.75 -20.69
CA LEU A 8 18.72 32.06 -19.59
C LEU A 8 18.58 32.80 -18.24
N TYR A 9 18.57 34.13 -18.27
CA TYR A 9 18.37 34.95 -17.07
C TYR A 9 16.94 34.82 -16.53
N LEU A 10 15.94 34.88 -17.41
CA LEU A 10 14.53 34.66 -17.07
C LEU A 10 14.29 33.25 -16.51
N LEU A 11 14.87 32.23 -17.14
CA LEU A 11 14.81 30.84 -16.65
C LEU A 11 15.37 30.72 -15.23
N ARG A 12 16.53 31.34 -14.94
CA ARG A 12 17.13 31.32 -13.59
C ARG A 12 16.27 32.04 -12.54
N ILE A 13 15.61 33.13 -12.92
CA ILE A 13 14.71 33.87 -12.02
C ILE A 13 13.47 33.05 -11.71
N LEU A 14 12.91 32.33 -12.67
CA LEU A 14 11.74 31.47 -12.46
C LEU A 14 12.09 30.14 -11.76
N LEU A 15 13.29 29.60 -12.01
CA LEU A 15 13.71 28.32 -11.44
C LEU A 15 13.84 28.37 -9.92
N LYS A 16 14.38 29.45 -9.36
CA LYS A 16 14.55 29.60 -7.90
C LYS A 16 13.24 29.54 -7.10
N PRO A 17 12.19 30.33 -7.41
CA PRO A 17 10.91 30.25 -6.69
C PRO A 17 10.21 28.92 -6.93
N ILE A 18 10.35 28.30 -8.11
CA ILE A 18 9.80 26.96 -8.37
C ILE A 18 10.47 25.92 -7.47
N LEU A 19 11.81 25.94 -7.37
CA LEU A 19 12.55 25.05 -6.47
C LEU A 19 12.19 25.30 -5.01
N LEU A 20 12.11 26.56 -4.58
CA LEU A 20 11.71 26.92 -3.22
C LEU A 20 10.30 26.41 -2.90
N LEU A 21 9.35 26.62 -3.82
CA LEU A 21 7.99 26.12 -3.68
C LEU A 21 7.95 24.60 -3.60
N GLY A 22 8.76 23.91 -4.42
CA GLY A 22 8.93 22.46 -4.37
C GLY A 22 9.41 21.96 -3.00
N VAL A 23 10.43 22.61 -2.43
CA VAL A 23 10.96 22.29 -1.09
C VAL A 23 9.92 22.52 0.00
N ILE A 24 9.17 23.61 -0.06
CA ILE A 24 8.10 23.91 0.91
C ILE A 24 6.99 22.87 0.85
N ILE A 25 6.50 22.56 -0.36
CA ILE A 25 5.46 21.55 -0.56
C ILE A 25 5.92 20.19 -0.04
N PHE A 26 7.16 19.80 -0.35
CA PHE A 26 7.73 18.55 0.11
C PHE A 26 7.89 18.48 1.63
N GLY A 27 8.38 19.56 2.26
CA GLY A 27 8.52 19.65 3.71
C GLY A 27 7.17 19.60 4.43
N VAL A 28 6.16 20.27 3.89
CA VAL A 28 4.78 20.22 4.43
C VAL A 28 4.20 18.81 4.29
N ALA A 29 4.34 18.19 3.12
CA ALA A 29 3.88 16.81 2.89
C ALA A 29 4.53 15.82 3.87
N TYR A 30 5.83 15.97 4.14
CA TYR A 30 6.57 15.16 5.10
C TYR A 30 6.03 15.30 6.53
N VAL A 31 5.77 16.52 6.98
CA VAL A 31 5.21 16.76 8.32
C VAL A 31 3.81 16.16 8.44
N ILE A 32 2.99 16.23 7.39
CA ILE A 32 1.61 15.75 7.43
C ILE A 32 1.55 14.22 7.29
N TYR A 33 2.33 13.64 6.37
CA TYR A 33 2.32 12.23 5.99
C TYR A 33 3.73 11.63 5.96
N PRO A 34 4.37 11.43 7.13
CA PRO A 34 5.75 10.95 7.19
C PRO A 34 5.94 9.55 6.58
N TRP A 35 4.89 8.72 6.60
CA TRP A 35 4.88 7.36 6.04
C TRP A 35 4.83 7.31 4.50
N ALA A 36 4.46 8.42 3.85
CA ALA A 36 4.21 8.47 2.41
C ALA A 36 5.45 8.79 1.58
N VAL A 37 6.41 9.51 2.16
CA VAL A 37 7.54 10.11 1.45
C VAL A 37 8.81 9.28 1.66
N PRO A 38 9.34 8.60 0.62
CA PRO A 38 10.58 7.85 0.72
C PRO A 38 11.75 8.82 0.94
N LEU A 39 12.44 8.66 2.06
CA LEU A 39 13.67 9.40 2.38
C LEU A 39 14.82 8.41 2.60
N PRO A 40 16.05 8.72 2.16
CA PRO A 40 17.21 7.90 2.46
C PRO A 40 17.36 7.62 3.96
N GLY A 41 17.50 6.35 4.34
CA GLY A 41 17.69 5.94 5.74
C GLY A 41 16.42 5.97 6.60
N ARG A 42 15.23 6.15 6.01
CA ARG A 42 13.95 6.03 6.71
C ARG A 42 13.02 5.05 6.02
N GLU A 43 12.35 4.25 6.83
CA GLU A 43 11.31 3.35 6.36
C GLU A 43 10.03 4.10 6.03
N THR A 44 9.30 3.61 5.02
CA THR A 44 8.03 4.17 4.59
C THR A 44 6.98 3.08 4.39
N LEU A 45 5.72 3.41 4.65
CA LEU A 45 4.62 2.52 4.31
C LEU A 45 4.44 2.43 2.78
N SER A 46 4.69 3.53 2.06
CA SER A 46 4.66 3.52 0.59
C SER A 46 5.77 2.65 -0.01
N GLY A 47 5.48 2.01 -1.14
CA GLY A 47 6.37 1.10 -1.85
C GLY A 47 5.83 -0.33 -1.92
N SER A 48 6.72 -1.26 -2.25
CA SER A 48 6.40 -2.67 -2.48
C SER A 48 6.68 -3.53 -1.24
N TRP A 49 5.79 -4.48 -1.02
CA TRP A 49 5.76 -5.37 0.13
C TRP A 49 5.47 -6.79 -0.35
N ALA A 50 6.18 -7.78 0.18
CA ALA A 50 5.91 -9.18 -0.14
C ALA A 50 6.03 -10.07 1.10
N GLY A 51 5.28 -11.16 1.11
CA GLY A 51 5.37 -12.17 2.16
C GLY A 51 4.29 -13.24 2.06
N PRO A 52 4.36 -14.25 2.94
CA PRO A 52 3.36 -15.29 2.99
C PRO A 52 2.01 -14.74 3.45
N LEU A 53 0.96 -15.18 2.77
CA LEU A 53 -0.42 -15.09 3.21
C LEU A 53 -0.82 -16.45 3.79
N GLN A 54 -1.12 -16.45 5.08
CA GLN A 54 -1.51 -17.63 5.84
C GLN A 54 -2.99 -17.52 6.20
N SER A 55 -3.63 -18.67 6.33
CA SER A 55 -4.98 -18.78 6.85
C SER A 55 -5.02 -19.75 8.01
N SER A 56 -6.06 -19.66 8.84
CA SER A 56 -6.35 -20.61 9.91
C SER A 56 -6.32 -22.05 9.40
N ARG A 57 -6.90 -22.29 8.22
CA ARG A 57 -6.95 -23.61 7.60
C ARG A 57 -6.63 -23.47 6.11
N GLY A 58 -5.62 -24.19 5.65
CA GLY A 58 -5.39 -24.35 4.21
C GLY A 58 -4.03 -23.85 3.72
N PRO A 59 -3.95 -23.52 2.43
CA PRO A 59 -2.67 -23.35 1.74
C PRO A 59 -1.95 -22.07 2.15
N GLN A 60 -0.62 -22.11 2.08
CA GLN A 60 0.18 -20.90 2.06
C GLN A 60 0.16 -20.32 0.64
N ALA A 61 -0.23 -19.05 0.53
CA ALA A 61 -0.06 -18.28 -0.70
C ALA A 61 1.02 -17.21 -0.47
N TRP A 62 1.48 -16.59 -1.55
CA TRP A 62 2.44 -15.48 -1.47
C TRP A 62 1.77 -14.20 -1.97
N LEU A 63 1.75 -13.17 -1.13
CA LEU A 63 1.16 -11.87 -1.43
C LEU A 63 2.26 -10.87 -1.78
N PHE A 64 2.11 -10.21 -2.93
CA PHE A 64 2.80 -8.97 -3.26
C PHE A 64 1.82 -7.81 -3.16
N LEU A 65 2.28 -6.69 -2.65
CA LEU A 65 1.46 -5.50 -2.41
C LEU A 65 2.29 -4.26 -2.68
N THR A 66 1.82 -3.41 -3.60
CA THR A 66 2.36 -2.07 -3.81
C THR A 66 1.40 -1.07 -3.21
N LEU A 67 1.87 -0.25 -2.28
CA LEU A 67 1.10 0.83 -1.66
C LEU A 67 1.63 2.17 -2.10
N THR A 68 0.73 3.05 -2.50
CA THR A 68 1.03 4.45 -2.84
C THR A 68 0.02 5.37 -2.17
N PRO A 69 0.41 6.57 -1.76
CA PRO A 69 -0.56 7.59 -1.39
C PRO A 69 -1.53 7.80 -2.55
N LYS A 70 -2.83 7.84 -2.29
CA LYS A 70 -3.80 8.11 -3.33
C LYS A 70 -3.60 9.54 -3.81
N ASN A 71 -3.11 9.68 -5.05
CA ASN A 71 -3.02 10.95 -5.75
C ASN A 71 -4.42 11.46 -6.06
N SER A 72 -5.14 11.95 -5.05
CA SER A 72 -6.18 12.89 -5.35
C SER A 72 -5.46 14.19 -5.69
N LEU A 73 -5.64 14.69 -6.91
CA LEU A 73 -5.34 16.08 -7.28
C LEU A 73 -6.02 17.11 -6.38
N LYS A 74 -6.77 16.69 -5.35
CA LYS A 74 -7.18 17.59 -4.28
C LYS A 74 -5.92 18.11 -3.61
N PRO A 75 -5.72 19.42 -3.65
CA PRO A 75 -4.51 20.02 -3.14
C PRO A 75 -4.35 19.66 -1.66
N LEU A 76 -3.10 19.42 -1.23
CA LEU A 76 -2.75 19.02 0.15
C LEU A 76 -3.48 19.86 1.23
N TRP A 77 -3.76 21.13 0.95
CA TRP A 77 -4.53 22.01 1.85
C TRP A 77 -5.94 21.51 2.15
N THR A 78 -6.60 20.79 1.25
CA THR A 78 -7.95 20.21 1.49
C THR A 78 -7.92 19.15 2.57
N TYR A 79 -6.82 18.41 2.71
CA TYR A 79 -6.64 17.44 3.78
C TYR A 79 -6.28 18.12 5.10
N VAL A 80 -5.39 19.12 5.06
CA VAL A 80 -5.01 19.94 6.23
C VAL A 80 -6.23 20.67 6.82
N MET A 81 -7.07 21.28 5.97
CA MET A 81 -8.27 22.01 6.42
C MET A 81 -9.38 21.09 6.91
N ARG A 82 -9.41 19.83 6.49
CA ARG A 82 -10.40 18.86 6.97
C ARG A 82 -10.07 18.36 8.37
N SER A 83 -8.78 18.18 8.70
CA SER A 83 -8.36 17.75 10.04
C SER A 83 -8.45 18.86 11.09
N THR A 84 -8.47 20.14 10.70
CA THR A 84 -8.63 21.25 11.66
C THR A 84 -10.09 21.50 12.04
N ARG A 85 -11.05 21.11 11.19
CA ARG A 85 -12.48 21.39 11.42
C ARG A 85 -13.23 20.25 12.12
N TYR A 86 -12.70 19.03 12.05
CA TYR A 86 -13.24 17.86 12.73
C TYR A 86 -12.06 17.20 13.41
N ASN A 87 -12.08 17.06 14.75
CA ASN A 87 -11.05 16.40 15.58
C ASN A 87 -10.82 14.90 15.24
N ALA A 88 -11.11 14.48 14.00
CA ALA A 88 -10.83 13.15 13.49
C ALA A 88 -9.34 13.03 13.15
N PRO A 89 -8.71 11.88 13.44
CA PRO A 89 -7.35 11.60 13.00
C PRO A 89 -7.26 11.82 11.48
N PRO A 90 -6.16 12.39 10.96
CA PRO A 90 -5.99 12.54 9.53
C PRO A 90 -5.89 11.15 8.88
N SER A 91 -7.01 10.65 8.38
CA SER A 91 -7.07 9.45 7.57
C SER A 91 -6.55 9.76 6.17
N ALA A 92 -5.44 9.16 5.79
CA ALA A 92 -4.83 9.43 4.50
C ALA A 92 -5.14 8.29 3.53
N PRO A 93 -5.75 8.58 2.37
CA PRO A 93 -6.14 7.53 1.44
C PRO A 93 -4.90 6.87 0.82
N ILE A 94 -4.93 5.55 0.75
CA ILE A 94 -3.91 4.70 0.14
C ILE A 94 -4.54 3.99 -1.06
N GLN A 95 -3.75 3.74 -2.09
CA GLN A 95 -4.15 2.90 -3.21
C GLN A 95 -2.95 2.08 -3.72
N GLY A 96 -3.24 1.08 -4.54
CA GLY A 96 -2.21 0.40 -5.31
C GLY A 96 -2.68 -0.89 -5.94
N GLN A 97 -1.78 -1.86 -6.00
CA GLN A 97 -1.97 -3.14 -6.66
C GLN A 97 -1.48 -4.25 -5.76
N ALA A 98 -2.09 -5.42 -5.86
CA ALA A 98 -1.60 -6.61 -5.20
C ALA A 98 -1.61 -7.80 -6.17
N PHE A 99 -0.71 -8.73 -5.93
CA PHE A 99 -0.65 -9.99 -6.66
C PHE A 99 -0.62 -11.13 -5.65
N LEU A 100 -1.52 -12.10 -5.83
CA LEU A 100 -1.50 -13.33 -5.04
C LEU A 100 -0.95 -14.44 -5.91
N CYS A 101 0.03 -15.18 -5.41
CA CYS A 101 0.50 -16.41 -6.01
C CYS A 101 0.06 -17.59 -5.14
N SER A 102 -0.68 -18.52 -5.73
CA SER A 102 -1.03 -19.80 -5.11
C SER A 102 -0.61 -20.94 -6.03
N ARG A 103 -0.32 -22.11 -5.45
CA ARG A 103 0.08 -23.29 -6.22
C ARG A 103 -0.98 -23.71 -7.25
N ARG A 104 -2.26 -23.60 -6.89
CA ARG A 104 -3.36 -24.05 -7.75
C ARG A 104 -3.78 -23.06 -8.82
N LEU A 105 -3.90 -21.78 -8.45
CA LEU A 105 -4.47 -20.76 -9.33
C LEU A 105 -3.40 -19.92 -10.03
N GLY A 106 -2.13 -20.10 -9.67
CA GLY A 106 -1.04 -19.26 -10.14
C GLY A 106 -1.20 -17.82 -9.63
N ARG A 107 -0.86 -16.86 -10.50
CA ARG A 107 -0.94 -15.42 -10.24
C ARG A 107 -2.36 -14.91 -10.41
N ILE A 108 -2.84 -14.16 -9.43
CA ILE A 108 -4.11 -13.43 -9.45
C ILE A 108 -3.82 -11.96 -9.16
N ASP A 109 -4.38 -11.06 -9.97
CA ASP A 109 -4.16 -9.63 -9.86
C ASP A 109 -5.32 -8.92 -9.13
N PHE A 110 -4.95 -8.01 -8.24
CA PHE A 110 -5.86 -7.26 -7.38
C PHE A 110 -5.59 -5.76 -7.47
N ARG A 111 -6.65 -4.99 -7.25
CA ARG A 111 -6.61 -3.57 -6.95
C ARG A 111 -6.67 -3.39 -5.44
N VAL A 112 -5.96 -2.39 -4.95
CA VAL A 112 -5.94 -2.04 -3.53
C VAL A 112 -6.43 -0.63 -3.33
N ASP A 113 -7.39 -0.46 -2.44
CA ASP A 113 -7.81 0.83 -1.89
C ASP A 113 -7.74 0.76 -0.37
N GLY A 114 -7.53 1.88 0.30
CA GLY A 114 -7.52 1.90 1.75
C GLY A 114 -7.29 3.29 2.32
N PHE A 115 -7.03 3.32 3.63
CA PHE A 115 -6.67 4.53 4.34
C PHE A 115 -5.82 4.21 5.57
N THR A 116 -4.94 5.13 5.96
CA THR A 116 -4.34 5.10 7.29
C THR A 116 -5.37 5.54 8.33
N THR A 117 -5.34 4.96 9.53
CA THR A 117 -6.16 5.39 10.67
C THR A 117 -5.37 6.25 11.65
N ALA A 118 -4.03 6.23 11.56
CA ALA A 118 -3.14 7.10 12.31
C ALA A 118 -2.33 8.02 11.38
N ARG A 119 -1.95 9.21 11.87
CA ARG A 119 -1.06 10.14 11.15
C ARG A 119 0.32 9.54 10.90
N SER A 120 0.80 8.72 11.84
CA SER A 120 2.06 7.98 11.70
C SER A 120 2.01 6.99 10.54
N GLY A 121 0.83 6.54 10.10
CA GLY A 121 0.67 5.44 9.15
C GLY A 121 0.83 4.06 9.79
N GLU A 122 1.04 3.99 11.10
CA GLU A 122 1.25 2.75 11.86
C GLU A 122 0.04 1.81 11.79
N THR A 123 -1.17 2.35 11.64
CA THR A 123 -2.38 1.56 11.47
C THR A 123 -3.09 1.96 10.19
N LEU A 124 -3.63 0.97 9.46
CA LEU A 124 -4.30 1.15 8.19
C LEU A 124 -5.41 0.12 7.98
N GLU A 125 -6.31 0.42 7.07
CA GLU A 125 -7.30 -0.53 6.56
C GLU A 125 -7.14 -0.60 5.04
N VAL A 126 -7.07 -1.82 4.51
CA VAL A 126 -6.93 -2.06 3.07
C VAL A 126 -8.01 -3.01 2.57
N ILE A 127 -8.60 -2.64 1.45
CA ILE A 127 -9.53 -3.44 0.67
C ILE A 127 -8.76 -3.94 -0.54
N ILE A 128 -8.57 -5.25 -0.62
CA ILE A 128 -7.91 -5.94 -1.72
C ILE A 128 -9.01 -6.62 -2.53
N GLU A 129 -9.22 -6.19 -3.76
CA GLU A 129 -10.29 -6.69 -4.61
C GLU A 129 -9.75 -7.15 -5.97
N PRO A 130 -10.30 -8.22 -6.56
CA PRO A 130 -9.81 -8.72 -7.84
C PRO A 130 -10.01 -7.69 -8.95
N THR A 131 -8.97 -7.47 -9.76
CA THR A 131 -9.06 -6.55 -10.90
C THR A 131 -10.07 -7.05 -11.95
N ARG A 132 -10.20 -8.37 -12.08
CA ARG A 132 -11.19 -9.00 -12.96
C ARG A 132 -12.39 -9.47 -12.12
N ARG A 133 -13.61 -9.07 -12.52
CA ARG A 133 -14.88 -9.41 -11.84
C ARG A 133 -15.25 -10.90 -11.76
N ARG A 134 -14.37 -11.82 -12.17
CA ARG A 134 -14.67 -13.25 -12.27
C ARG A 134 -14.66 -13.99 -10.93
N ARG A 135 -14.21 -13.35 -9.83
CA ARG A 135 -14.04 -14.00 -8.52
C ARG A 135 -14.34 -13.08 -7.34
N PRO A 136 -15.57 -12.57 -7.16
CA PRO A 136 -15.92 -11.65 -6.06
C PRO A 136 -15.61 -12.20 -4.66
N GLU A 137 -15.52 -13.52 -4.51
CA GLU A 137 -15.14 -14.23 -3.29
C GLU A 137 -13.71 -13.92 -2.82
N LEU A 138 -12.82 -13.47 -3.71
CA LEU A 138 -11.44 -13.09 -3.40
C LEU A 138 -11.30 -11.63 -2.93
N ARG A 139 -12.35 -11.06 -2.34
CA ARG A 139 -12.32 -9.71 -1.79
C ARG A 139 -11.95 -9.76 -0.31
N PHE A 140 -10.85 -9.12 0.05
CA PHE A 140 -10.35 -9.06 1.42
C PHE A 140 -10.47 -7.63 1.96
N THR A 141 -10.87 -7.50 3.21
CA THR A 141 -10.86 -6.23 3.96
C THR A 141 -10.01 -6.45 5.19
N MET A 142 -8.75 -6.02 5.12
CA MET A 142 -7.73 -6.35 6.09
C MET A 142 -7.36 -5.11 6.92
N GLN A 143 -7.24 -5.31 8.22
CA GLN A 143 -6.64 -4.35 9.13
C GLN A 143 -5.13 -4.54 9.09
N GLY A 144 -4.40 -3.43 9.04
CA GLY A 144 -2.96 -3.43 8.90
C GLY A 144 -2.25 -2.71 10.04
N HIS A 145 -1.06 -3.20 10.36
CA HIS A 145 -0.13 -2.57 11.27
C HIS A 145 1.26 -2.49 10.64
N TRP A 146 1.80 -1.29 10.55
CA TRP A 146 3.10 -0.99 9.95
C TRP A 146 4.11 -0.59 11.01
N GLN A 147 5.25 -1.29 11.03
CA GLN A 147 6.36 -1.07 11.96
C GLN A 147 7.68 -1.00 11.18
N GLY A 148 7.89 0.08 10.44
CA GLY A 148 9.12 0.32 9.69
C GLY A 148 9.32 -0.69 8.56
N VAL A 149 10.02 -1.80 8.85
CA VAL A 149 10.40 -2.84 7.87
C VAL A 149 9.35 -3.94 7.68
N SER A 150 8.31 -3.95 8.52
CA SER A 150 7.25 -4.96 8.51
C SER A 150 5.87 -4.33 8.35
N LEU A 151 5.01 -4.98 7.57
CA LEU A 151 3.61 -4.67 7.41
C LEU A 151 2.80 -5.94 7.69
N GLU A 152 2.10 -5.96 8.81
CA GLU A 152 1.16 -7.02 9.14
C GLU A 152 -0.22 -6.67 8.61
N LEU A 153 -0.89 -7.60 7.95
CA LEU A 153 -2.28 -7.49 7.52
C LEU A 153 -3.07 -8.67 8.09
N ALA A 154 -4.24 -8.41 8.65
CA ALA A 154 -5.10 -9.47 9.21
C ALA A 154 -6.57 -9.22 8.92
N GLN A 155 -7.32 -10.30 8.75
CA GLN A 155 -8.77 -10.31 8.64
C GLN A 155 -9.31 -11.53 9.38
N ASN A 156 -10.26 -11.30 10.29
CA ASN A 156 -10.97 -12.36 11.00
C ASN A 156 -12.27 -12.72 10.27
N GLY A 157 -12.77 -13.93 10.49
CA GLY A 157 -14.01 -14.44 9.88
C GLY A 157 -13.90 -14.74 8.39
N HIS A 158 -12.69 -14.95 7.88
CA HIS A 158 -12.46 -15.26 6.48
C HIS A 158 -11.35 -16.31 6.35
N ASN A 159 -11.48 -17.20 5.38
CA ASN A 159 -10.54 -18.28 5.16
C ASN A 159 -10.10 -18.32 3.69
N LEU A 160 -8.82 -18.62 3.46
CA LEU A 160 -8.21 -18.55 2.14
C LEU A 160 -8.54 -19.78 1.31
N ASP A 161 -8.69 -20.95 1.92
CA ASP A 161 -9.08 -22.19 1.24
C ASP A 161 -10.45 -22.06 0.55
N ASP A 162 -11.46 -21.51 1.22
CA ASP A 162 -12.79 -21.23 0.68
C ASP A 162 -12.71 -20.27 -0.51
N ALA A 163 -11.91 -19.21 -0.37
CA ALA A 163 -11.76 -18.19 -1.41
C ALA A 163 -10.99 -18.71 -2.64
N LEU A 164 -10.01 -19.60 -2.44
CA LEU A 164 -9.26 -20.25 -3.53
C LEU A 164 -9.95 -21.53 -4.05
N GLY A 165 -11.00 -21.99 -3.39
CA GLY A 165 -11.72 -23.24 -3.65
C GLY A 165 -10.93 -24.50 -3.32
N GLU A 166 -9.90 -24.41 -2.47
CA GLU A 166 -9.03 -25.51 -2.07
C GLU A 166 -9.64 -26.34 -0.92
N PRO A 167 -9.41 -27.67 -0.89
CA PRO A 167 -9.94 -28.49 0.19
C PRO A 167 -9.25 -28.11 1.51
N GLY A 168 -10.00 -27.45 2.38
CA GLY A 168 -9.56 -27.09 3.72
C GLY A 168 -9.13 -28.30 4.54
N ARG A 169 -8.13 -28.13 5.40
CA ARG A 169 -7.85 -29.10 6.47
C ARG A 169 -8.89 -28.87 7.57
N GLY A 170 -10.01 -29.61 7.49
CA GLY A 170 -11.13 -29.49 8.42
C GLY A 170 -10.70 -29.64 9.87
N GLY A 171 -10.77 -28.54 10.62
CA GLY A 171 -10.57 -28.47 12.06
C GLY A 171 -11.75 -27.74 12.69
N ASN A 172 -12.61 -28.45 13.42
CA ASN A 172 -13.95 -28.01 13.78
C ASN A 172 -14.04 -26.88 14.85
N ASN A 173 -12.95 -26.26 15.28
CA ASN A 173 -12.99 -25.29 16.40
C ASN A 173 -12.06 -24.07 16.26
N GLU A 174 -11.39 -23.86 15.13
CA GLU A 174 -10.53 -22.69 14.94
C GLU A 174 -11.31 -21.54 14.29
N GLN A 175 -11.28 -20.35 14.91
CA GLN A 175 -11.84 -19.14 14.30
C GLN A 175 -11.16 -18.88 12.96
N ASP A 176 -11.94 -18.62 11.91
CA ASP A 176 -11.37 -18.37 10.59
C ASP A 176 -10.62 -17.05 10.56
N TRP A 177 -9.40 -17.06 10.04
CA TRP A 177 -8.58 -15.87 9.89
C TRP A 177 -7.66 -15.97 8.67
N ILE A 178 -7.30 -14.82 8.13
CA ILE A 178 -6.21 -14.65 7.16
C ILE A 178 -5.24 -13.63 7.73
N LYS A 179 -3.94 -13.96 7.70
CA LYS A 179 -2.86 -13.09 8.13
C LYS A 179 -1.72 -13.07 7.10
N ALA A 180 -1.20 -11.88 6.81
CA ALA A 180 0.00 -11.68 6.03
C ALA A 180 1.02 -10.92 6.88
N VAL A 181 2.29 -11.34 6.84
CA VAL A 181 3.41 -10.58 7.40
C VAL A 181 4.33 -10.26 6.24
N LEU A 182 4.31 -9.01 5.81
CA LEU A 182 4.97 -8.55 4.60
C LEU A 182 6.23 -7.76 4.96
N LYS A 183 7.27 -7.91 4.15
CA LYS A 183 8.51 -7.13 4.22
C LYS A 183 8.71 -6.35 2.94
N LYS A 184 9.52 -5.29 3.01
CA LYS A 184 9.97 -4.60 1.79
C LYS A 184 10.61 -5.58 0.83
N SER A 185 10.15 -5.57 -0.41
CA SER A 185 10.55 -6.52 -1.44
C SER A 185 10.35 -5.91 -2.82
N SER A 186 11.14 -6.37 -3.78
CA SER A 186 10.92 -6.11 -5.20
C SER A 186 9.93 -7.10 -5.82
N GLU A 187 9.35 -6.75 -6.97
CA GLU A 187 8.49 -7.69 -7.73
C GLU A 187 9.28 -8.91 -8.20
N ASN A 188 10.56 -8.75 -8.54
CA ASN A 188 11.41 -9.85 -9.00
C ASN A 188 11.65 -10.90 -7.90
N GLU A 189 11.94 -10.46 -6.67
CA GLU A 189 12.08 -11.38 -5.52
C GLU A 189 10.77 -12.14 -5.27
N TRP A 190 9.63 -11.45 -5.35
CA TRP A 190 8.33 -12.10 -5.24
C TRP A 190 8.07 -13.12 -6.36
N LEU A 191 8.44 -12.80 -7.61
CA LEU A 191 8.31 -13.71 -8.74
C LEU A 191 9.12 -14.99 -8.51
N THR A 192 10.35 -14.88 -7.98
CA THR A 192 11.17 -16.05 -7.63
C THR A 192 10.50 -16.93 -6.57
N GLU A 193 9.89 -16.35 -5.53
CA GLU A 193 9.14 -17.15 -4.54
C GLU A 193 7.87 -17.78 -5.15
N CYS A 194 7.18 -17.06 -6.04
CA CYS A 194 6.02 -17.58 -6.75
C CYS A 194 6.39 -18.78 -7.66
N GLU A 195 7.56 -18.76 -8.28
CA GLU A 195 8.07 -19.90 -9.05
C GLU A 195 8.39 -21.11 -8.18
N ARG A 196 8.91 -20.91 -6.96
CA ARG A 196 9.18 -22.00 -6.01
C ARG A 196 7.91 -22.70 -5.49
N LEU A 197 6.76 -22.04 -5.56
CA LEU A 197 5.47 -22.59 -5.12
C LEU A 197 4.78 -23.48 -6.17
N LYS A 198 5.21 -23.43 -7.43
CA LYS A 198 4.65 -24.24 -8.53
C LYS A 198 5.17 -25.68 -8.44
#